data_AF-A0AAX7US40-F1
#
_entry.id   AF-A0AAX7US40-F1
#
_cell.length_a   1.000
_cell.length_b   1.000
_cell.length_c   1.000
_cell.angle_alpha   90.00
_cell.angle_beta   90.00
_cell.angle_gamma   90.00
#
_symmetry.space_group_name_H-M   'P 1'
#
loop_
_entity.id
_entity.type
_entity.pdbx_description
1 polymer ?
#
loop_
_entity_poly.entity_id
_entity_poly.type
_entity_poly.pdbx_seq_one_letter_code
_entity_poly.pdbx_strand_id
1 'polypeptide(L)'
;MLEADFTLVIKHGVLLFTVSLYVKTDCTETAHTSCVACEGGTHMDKPSGLKQCTHCTICDLSRFLFMKLGKTCTSTLDTVCKPEDGFYCVDVAAGSCMAAHKHRQCQPGEYISQTGTAFRDTECSDCSNGTFSDGTLKFCRPHRPCESLNLKLIRPGNATTDAQCEEQDQDNVVPIIIGCLLTILVIGIVIVIVIYVKRKTLKVYKVSKSRRVFLHQKIFILFFGFFYVVFNGLLDKYTCFFLWRFSSQMCNLSFNKVRTLCKMCI
;
A
#
# COMPACT_ATOMS: atom_id res chain seq x y z
N MET A 1 -44.44 -27.41 28.57
CA MET A 1 -43.78 -28.72 28.76
C MET A 1 -44.06 -29.53 27.52
N LEU A 2 -43.04 -29.75 26.69
CA LEU A 2 -43.17 -30.54 25.46
C LEU A 2 -43.29 -32.02 25.86
N GLU A 3 -44.39 -32.66 25.46
CA GLU A 3 -44.54 -34.11 25.44
C GLU A 3 -43.53 -34.66 24.43
N ALA A 4 -42.50 -35.36 24.91
CA ALA A 4 -41.65 -36.18 24.05
C ALA A 4 -42.35 -37.53 23.88
N ASP A 5 -42.93 -37.73 22.70
CA ASP A 5 -43.56 -38.97 22.26
C ASP A 5 -42.49 -40.08 22.20
N PHE A 6 -42.50 -40.99 23.19
CA PHE A 6 -41.61 -42.16 23.25
C PHE A 6 -42.17 -43.26 22.34
N THR A 7 -42.07 -43.07 21.02
CA THR A 7 -42.56 -44.07 20.07
C THR A 7 -41.52 -45.17 19.85
N LEU A 8 -41.65 -46.27 20.60
CA LEU A 8 -41.13 -47.59 20.23
C LEU A 8 -41.94 -48.07 19.01
N VAL A 9 -41.47 -47.81 17.78
CA VAL A 9 -42.20 -48.23 16.58
C VAL A 9 -41.88 -49.70 16.31
N ILE A 10 -42.72 -50.60 16.80
CA ILE A 10 -42.79 -51.98 16.29
C ILE A 10 -43.57 -51.92 14.97
N LYS A 11 -42.86 -51.76 13.83
CA LYS A 11 -43.46 -51.92 12.49
C LYS A 11 -43.14 -53.32 11.98
N HIS A 12 -44.15 -54.14 11.77
CA HIS A 12 -44.01 -55.50 11.20
C HIS A 12 -43.06 -56.45 11.96
N GLY A 13 -42.99 -56.36 13.30
CA GLY A 13 -42.14 -57.26 14.10
C GLY A 13 -40.64 -56.94 14.03
N VAL A 14 -40.24 -55.80 13.47
CA VAL A 14 -38.86 -55.33 13.43
C VAL A 14 -38.65 -54.25 14.49
N LEU A 15 -37.63 -54.44 15.33
CA LEU A 15 -37.22 -53.50 16.38
C LEU A 15 -36.53 -52.30 15.73
N LEU A 16 -37.20 -51.16 15.63
CA LEU A 16 -36.63 -49.94 15.06
C LEU A 16 -35.87 -49.19 16.14
N PHE A 17 -34.54 -49.30 16.12
CA PHE A 17 -33.68 -48.39 16.85
C PHE A 17 -33.86 -46.99 16.25
N THR A 18 -34.25 -46.02 17.07
CA THR A 18 -34.32 -44.61 16.66
C THR A 18 -33.01 -43.92 17.05
N VAL A 19 -32.61 -42.91 16.28
CA VAL A 19 -31.47 -42.05 16.64
C VAL A 19 -31.73 -41.35 17.97
N SER A 20 -30.69 -40.86 18.63
CA SER A 20 -30.72 -40.28 20.00
C SER A 20 -31.07 -41.20 21.17
N LEU A 21 -31.25 -42.51 20.95
CA LEU A 21 -31.49 -43.47 22.04
C LEU A 21 -30.32 -44.44 22.20
N TYR A 22 -30.09 -44.90 23.44
CA TYR A 22 -29.21 -46.01 23.76
C TYR A 22 -30.00 -47.11 24.49
N VAL A 23 -29.48 -48.35 24.47
CA VAL A 23 -30.12 -49.51 25.09
C VAL A 23 -29.82 -49.54 26.58
N LYS A 24 -30.84 -49.45 27.43
CA LYS A 24 -30.72 -49.62 28.88
C LYS A 24 -30.76 -51.10 29.26
N THR A 25 -31.76 -51.84 28.77
CA THR A 25 -31.92 -53.28 29.02
C THR A 25 -32.22 -54.01 27.72
N ASP A 26 -31.57 -55.15 27.51
CA ASP A 26 -31.84 -55.99 26.33
C ASP A 26 -33.21 -56.66 26.45
N CYS A 27 -33.73 -57.10 25.31
CA CYS A 27 -34.92 -57.94 25.28
C CYS A 27 -34.68 -59.28 26.00
N THR A 28 -35.73 -59.78 26.62
CA THR A 28 -35.82 -61.15 27.16
C THR A 28 -36.95 -61.88 26.43
N GLU A 29 -37.20 -63.16 26.76
CA GLU A 29 -38.28 -63.94 26.12
C GLU A 29 -39.67 -63.29 26.26
N THR A 30 -39.87 -62.49 27.30
CA THR A 30 -41.17 -61.88 27.64
C THR A 30 -41.17 -60.36 27.62
N ALA A 31 -40.01 -59.70 27.56
CA ALA A 31 -39.89 -58.24 27.62
C ALA A 31 -39.12 -57.68 26.42
N HIS A 32 -39.59 -56.55 25.90
CA HIS A 32 -38.92 -55.82 24.83
C HIS A 32 -37.70 -55.04 25.35
N THR A 33 -36.79 -54.70 24.42
CA THR A 33 -35.64 -53.83 24.69
C THR A 33 -36.10 -52.47 25.24
N SER A 34 -35.49 -52.02 26.34
CA SER A 34 -35.74 -50.69 26.90
C SER A 34 -34.68 -49.73 26.41
N CYS A 35 -35.11 -48.61 25.84
CA CYS A 35 -34.23 -47.57 25.30
C CYS A 35 -34.42 -46.25 26.06
N VAL A 36 -33.33 -45.50 26.25
CA VAL A 36 -33.32 -44.19 26.93
C VAL A 36 -32.66 -43.16 26.06
N ALA A 37 -33.14 -41.91 26.12
CA ALA A 37 -32.60 -40.80 25.36
C ALA A 37 -31.20 -40.39 25.85
N CYS A 38 -30.36 -39.93 24.93
CA CYS A 38 -29.07 -39.35 25.24
C CYS A 38 -29.21 -38.06 26.05
N GLU A 39 -28.38 -37.90 27.08
CA GLU A 39 -28.29 -36.68 27.87
C GLU A 39 -27.47 -35.60 27.13
N GLY A 40 -27.60 -34.35 27.56
CA GLY A 40 -26.85 -33.23 27.00
C GLY A 40 -25.34 -33.47 27.06
N GLY A 41 -24.64 -33.17 25.96
CA GLY A 41 -23.20 -33.49 25.82
C GLY A 41 -22.90 -34.89 25.29
N THR A 42 -23.94 -35.67 24.93
CA THR A 42 -23.81 -36.94 24.22
C THR A 42 -24.77 -37.03 23.02
N HIS A 43 -24.44 -37.89 22.05
CA HIS A 43 -25.23 -38.10 20.85
C HIS A 43 -25.26 -39.56 20.39
N MET A 44 -26.26 -39.89 19.58
CA MET A 44 -26.39 -41.16 18.87
C MET A 44 -26.86 -40.88 17.44
N ASP A 45 -25.93 -40.92 16.49
CA ASP A 45 -26.16 -40.58 15.08
C ASP A 45 -26.84 -41.70 14.29
N LYS A 46 -26.69 -42.95 14.76
CA LYS A 46 -27.23 -44.12 14.09
C LYS A 46 -28.03 -45.00 15.04
N PRO A 47 -29.13 -45.61 14.55
CA PRO A 47 -29.78 -46.75 15.18
C PRO A 47 -28.75 -47.81 15.61
N SER A 48 -28.52 -48.01 16.91
CA SER A 48 -27.50 -48.96 17.39
C SER A 48 -27.91 -49.68 18.67
N GLY A 49 -27.30 -50.83 18.92
CA GLY A 49 -27.44 -51.58 20.17
C GLY A 49 -26.50 -51.12 21.29
N LEU A 50 -25.94 -49.91 21.18
CA LEU A 50 -24.99 -49.40 22.16
C LEU A 50 -25.67 -49.17 23.52
N LYS A 51 -24.96 -49.51 24.59
CA LYS A 51 -25.42 -49.32 25.98
C LYS A 51 -25.23 -47.91 26.52
N GLN A 52 -24.56 -47.05 25.76
CA GLN A 52 -24.24 -45.68 26.14
C GLN A 52 -24.16 -44.81 24.88
N CYS A 53 -24.46 -43.51 25.03
CA CYS A 53 -24.30 -42.53 23.96
C CYS A 53 -22.84 -42.09 23.82
N THR A 54 -22.49 -41.61 22.63
CA THR A 54 -21.13 -41.12 22.35
C THR A 54 -20.98 -39.69 22.87
N HIS A 55 -19.85 -39.37 23.49
CA HIS A 55 -19.58 -37.99 23.91
C HIS A 55 -19.39 -37.07 22.70
N CYS A 56 -19.97 -35.87 22.77
CA CYS A 56 -19.79 -34.90 21.71
C CYS A 56 -18.33 -34.48 21.58
N THR A 57 -17.86 -34.34 20.35
CA THR A 57 -16.55 -33.78 20.03
C THR A 57 -16.46 -32.34 20.54
N ILE A 58 -15.32 -32.00 21.15
CA ILE A 58 -15.01 -30.63 21.56
C ILE A 58 -14.10 -30.04 20.49
N CYS A 59 -14.51 -28.92 19.89
CA CYS A 59 -13.63 -28.15 19.01
C CYS A 59 -12.61 -27.42 19.89
N ASP A 60 -11.49 -28.08 20.16
CA ASP A 60 -10.48 -27.55 21.06
C ASP A 60 -9.85 -26.29 20.46
N LEU A 61 -9.92 -25.20 21.22
CA LEU A 61 -9.35 -23.87 20.90
C LEU A 61 -7.88 -23.77 21.31
N SER A 62 -7.30 -24.89 21.78
CA SER A 62 -5.89 -24.95 22.11
C SER A 62 -5.08 -24.55 20.87
N ARG A 63 -3.97 -23.87 21.16
CA ARG A 63 -3.20 -22.92 20.31
C ARG A 63 -2.70 -23.46 18.96
N PHE A 64 -3.07 -24.69 18.60
CA PHE A 64 -2.55 -25.46 17.49
C PHE A 64 -3.63 -25.98 16.51
N LEU A 65 -4.94 -25.78 16.75
CA LEU A 65 -5.97 -26.33 15.85
C LEU A 65 -6.83 -25.31 15.08
N PHE A 66 -6.64 -23.99 15.21
CA PHE A 66 -7.27 -22.93 14.38
C PHE A 66 -8.70 -23.23 13.90
N MET A 67 -9.53 -23.70 14.82
CA MET A 67 -10.86 -24.25 14.59
C MET A 67 -11.85 -23.52 15.47
N LYS A 68 -13.08 -23.40 14.97
CA LYS A 68 -14.22 -22.83 15.68
C LYS A 68 -15.43 -23.74 15.56
N LEU A 69 -16.37 -23.53 16.47
CA LEU A 69 -17.64 -24.25 16.47
C LEU A 69 -18.42 -23.95 15.19
N GLY A 70 -18.70 -24.98 14.40
CA GLY A 70 -19.51 -24.90 13.18
C GLY A 70 -20.97 -25.21 13.44
N LYS A 71 -21.25 -26.40 13.97
CA LYS A 71 -22.57 -26.82 14.45
C LYS A 71 -22.45 -27.36 15.86
N THR A 72 -23.40 -27.00 16.71
CA THR A 72 -23.52 -27.50 18.07
C THR A 72 -23.97 -28.96 18.07
N CYS A 73 -23.49 -29.74 19.04
CA CYS A 73 -23.96 -31.09 19.27
C CYS A 73 -25.46 -31.13 19.59
N THR A 74 -26.14 -32.16 19.13
CA THR A 74 -27.52 -32.52 19.50
C THR A 74 -27.57 -33.99 19.91
N SER A 75 -28.68 -34.45 20.47
CA SER A 75 -28.82 -35.87 20.84
C SER A 75 -28.70 -36.83 19.64
N THR A 76 -28.86 -36.34 18.41
CA THR A 76 -28.76 -37.11 17.16
C THR A 76 -27.53 -36.81 16.32
N LEU A 77 -26.77 -35.75 16.60
CA LEU A 77 -25.66 -35.31 15.77
C LEU A 77 -24.49 -34.85 16.63
N ASP A 78 -23.28 -35.24 16.24
CA ASP A 78 -22.07 -34.75 16.87
C ASP A 78 -21.85 -33.25 16.57
N THR A 79 -21.00 -32.62 17.37
CA THR A 79 -20.40 -31.32 17.08
C THR A 79 -19.67 -31.36 15.74
N VAL A 80 -19.88 -30.34 14.91
CA VAL A 80 -19.10 -30.15 13.69
C VAL A 80 -18.18 -28.95 13.86
N CYS A 81 -16.88 -29.18 13.75
CA CYS A 81 -15.86 -28.15 13.79
C CYS A 81 -15.58 -27.61 12.39
N LYS A 82 -15.31 -26.31 12.29
CA LYS A 82 -14.92 -25.63 11.06
C LYS A 82 -13.62 -24.84 11.30
N PRO A 83 -12.81 -24.56 10.28
CA PRO A 83 -11.64 -23.68 10.44
C PRO A 83 -12.07 -22.27 10.86
N GLU A 84 -11.18 -21.58 11.56
CA GLU A 84 -11.29 -20.15 11.88
C GLU A 84 -11.14 -19.27 10.62
N ASP A 85 -11.53 -18.00 10.70
CA ASP A 85 -11.41 -17.09 9.55
C ASP A 85 -9.94 -16.83 9.21
N GLY A 86 -9.61 -16.94 7.91
CA GLY A 86 -8.23 -16.91 7.44
C GLY A 86 -7.50 -18.25 7.51
N PHE A 87 -8.22 -19.34 7.78
CA PHE A 87 -7.70 -20.71 7.76
C PHE A 87 -8.52 -21.60 6.81
N TYR A 88 -7.90 -22.65 6.31
CA TYR A 88 -8.54 -23.71 5.54
C TYR A 88 -8.29 -25.07 6.17
N CYS A 89 -9.26 -25.96 6.03
CA CYS A 89 -9.19 -27.30 6.55
C CYS A 89 -8.25 -28.17 5.70
N VAL A 90 -7.34 -28.88 6.35
CA VAL A 90 -6.42 -29.82 5.71
C VAL A 90 -6.78 -31.28 5.98
N ASP A 91 -7.53 -31.53 7.05
CA ASP A 91 -7.98 -32.87 7.43
C ASP A 91 -9.46 -32.86 7.81
N VAL A 92 -10.24 -33.72 7.17
CA VAL A 92 -11.69 -33.82 7.33
C VAL A 92 -12.05 -35.23 7.77
N ALA A 93 -12.66 -35.36 8.95
CA ALA A 93 -13.16 -36.62 9.47
C ALA A 93 -14.65 -36.50 9.80
N ALA A 94 -15.47 -37.43 9.29
CA ALA A 94 -16.92 -37.48 9.53
C ALA A 94 -17.67 -36.15 9.24
N GLY A 95 -17.17 -35.35 8.28
CA GLY A 95 -17.75 -34.05 7.94
C GLY A 95 -17.37 -32.89 8.88
N SER A 96 -16.49 -33.14 9.86
CA SER A 96 -15.88 -32.15 10.75
C SER A 96 -14.43 -31.89 10.35
N CYS A 97 -13.98 -30.65 10.51
CA CYS A 97 -12.56 -30.31 10.32
C CYS A 97 -11.75 -30.72 11.55
N MET A 98 -10.68 -31.48 11.34
CA MET A 98 -9.79 -31.98 12.40
C MET A 98 -8.51 -31.18 12.53
N ALA A 99 -8.08 -30.53 11.44
CA ALA A 99 -6.91 -29.65 11.44
C ALA A 99 -7.06 -28.57 10.37
N ALA A 100 -6.59 -27.37 10.69
CA ALA A 100 -6.66 -26.21 9.81
C ALA A 100 -5.30 -25.52 9.68
N HIS A 101 -5.00 -25.01 8.49
CA HIS A 101 -3.80 -24.25 8.17
C HIS A 101 -4.17 -22.82 7.82
N LYS A 102 -3.28 -21.88 8.13
CA LYS A 102 -3.49 -20.46 7.76
C LYS A 102 -3.47 -20.34 6.24
N HIS A 103 -4.35 -19.51 5.70
CA HIS A 103 -4.31 -19.16 4.28
C HIS A 103 -2.97 -18.52 3.92
N ARG A 104 -2.43 -18.90 2.76
CA ARG A 104 -1.28 -18.24 2.14
C ARG A 104 -1.57 -16.75 1.98
N GLN A 105 -0.56 -15.94 2.28
CA GLN A 105 -0.54 -14.52 1.93
C GLN A 105 0.21 -14.36 0.61
N CYS A 106 -0.37 -13.62 -0.33
CA CYS A 106 0.30 -13.29 -1.58
C CYS A 106 1.42 -12.28 -1.31
N GLN A 107 2.51 -12.40 -2.05
CA GLN A 107 3.66 -11.52 -1.91
C GLN A 107 3.44 -10.23 -2.72
N PRO A 108 4.19 -9.15 -2.43
CA PRO A 108 4.26 -8.01 -3.35
C PRO A 108 4.67 -8.48 -4.74
N GLY A 109 3.99 -7.99 -5.77
CA GLY A 109 4.14 -8.51 -7.14
C GLY A 109 3.10 -9.56 -7.53
N GLU A 110 2.39 -10.14 -6.56
CA GLU A 110 1.28 -11.06 -6.77
C GLU A 110 -0.06 -10.40 -6.42
N TYR A 111 -1.14 -10.94 -6.96
CA TYR A 111 -2.52 -10.64 -6.57
C TYR A 111 -3.27 -11.92 -6.21
N ILE A 112 -4.33 -11.77 -5.42
CA ILE A 112 -5.21 -12.87 -5.02
C ILE A 112 -6.08 -13.24 -6.23
N SER A 113 -5.71 -14.32 -6.93
CA SER A 113 -6.46 -14.81 -8.08
C SER A 113 -7.71 -15.61 -7.64
N GLN A 114 -7.58 -16.39 -6.57
CA GLN A 114 -8.72 -17.04 -5.91
C GLN A 114 -8.63 -16.81 -4.40
N THR A 115 -9.72 -16.31 -3.83
CA THR A 115 -9.83 -16.14 -2.37
C THR A 115 -9.93 -17.51 -1.70
N GLY A 116 -9.13 -17.73 -0.66
CA GLY A 116 -9.21 -18.95 0.15
C GLY A 116 -10.60 -19.18 0.72
N THR A 117 -10.96 -20.45 0.90
CA THR A 117 -12.22 -20.90 1.48
C THR A 117 -11.95 -21.77 2.71
N ALA A 118 -13.00 -22.26 3.36
CA ALA A 118 -12.87 -23.21 4.46
C ALA A 118 -12.18 -24.54 4.07
N PHE A 119 -12.06 -24.86 2.77
CA PHE A 119 -11.50 -26.13 2.30
C PHE A 119 -10.42 -25.96 1.23
N ARG A 120 -10.09 -24.72 0.85
CA ARG A 120 -9.09 -24.43 -0.19
C ARG A 120 -8.27 -23.23 0.24
N ASP A 121 -6.96 -23.32 0.05
CA ASP A 121 -6.06 -22.21 0.31
C ASP A 121 -6.28 -21.06 -0.68
N THR A 122 -5.76 -19.88 -0.34
CA THR A 122 -5.68 -18.72 -1.23
C THR A 122 -4.71 -19.00 -2.38
N GLU A 123 -5.14 -18.71 -3.60
CA GLU A 123 -4.30 -18.80 -4.79
C GLU A 123 -3.83 -17.40 -5.21
N CYS A 124 -2.54 -17.31 -5.55
CA CYS A 124 -1.87 -16.08 -5.93
C CYS A 124 -1.37 -16.20 -7.37
N SER A 125 -1.39 -15.08 -8.10
CA SER A 125 -0.86 -15.01 -9.46
C SER A 125 -0.04 -13.73 -9.66
N ASP A 126 0.93 -13.78 -10.55
CA ASP A 126 1.85 -12.67 -10.80
C ASP A 126 1.18 -11.51 -11.54
N CYS A 127 1.60 -10.30 -11.22
CA CYS A 127 1.22 -9.11 -11.98
C CYS A 127 1.88 -9.08 -13.36
N SER A 128 1.08 -8.74 -14.38
CA SER A 128 1.58 -8.50 -15.73
C SER A 128 2.32 -7.17 -15.83
N ASN A 129 3.12 -7.03 -16.89
CA ASN A 129 3.87 -5.80 -17.12
C ASN A 129 2.95 -4.58 -17.21
N GLY A 130 3.35 -3.46 -16.60
CA GLY A 130 2.54 -2.25 -16.48
C GLY A 130 1.54 -2.26 -15.32
N THR A 131 1.56 -3.28 -14.45
CA THR A 131 0.71 -3.37 -13.26
C THR A 131 1.51 -3.69 -12.01
N PHE A 132 0.94 -3.41 -10.83
CA PHE A 132 1.55 -3.67 -9.54
C PHE A 132 0.54 -4.05 -8.44
N SER A 133 1.01 -4.75 -7.41
CA SER A 133 0.22 -5.15 -6.23
C SER A 133 1.12 -5.31 -5.00
N ASP A 134 0.57 -5.02 -3.83
CA ASP A 134 1.20 -5.24 -2.53
C ASP A 134 0.92 -6.65 -1.95
N GLY A 135 0.20 -7.51 -2.69
CA GLY A 135 -0.19 -8.85 -2.27
C GLY A 135 -1.54 -8.92 -1.54
N THR A 136 -2.19 -7.78 -1.28
CA THR A 136 -3.48 -7.74 -0.56
C THR A 136 -4.69 -7.63 -1.50
N LEU A 137 -4.44 -7.28 -2.76
CA LEU A 137 -5.47 -6.98 -3.74
C LEU A 137 -5.89 -8.22 -4.55
N LYS A 138 -7.14 -8.22 -5.01
CA LYS A 138 -7.68 -9.25 -5.93
C LYS A 138 -7.31 -9.03 -7.39
N PHE A 139 -6.64 -7.93 -7.70
CA PHE A 139 -6.20 -7.58 -9.05
C PHE A 139 -5.01 -6.62 -8.93
N CYS A 140 -4.12 -6.66 -9.93
CA CYS A 140 -3.03 -5.71 -10.03
C CYS A 140 -3.54 -4.35 -10.50
N ARG A 141 -3.05 -3.28 -9.89
CA ARG A 141 -3.37 -1.91 -10.29
C ARG A 141 -2.46 -1.49 -11.45
N PRO A 142 -2.96 -0.77 -12.45
CA PRO A 142 -2.10 -0.23 -13.50
C PRO A 142 -1.14 0.79 -12.92
N HIS A 143 0.06 0.89 -13.50
CA HIS A 143 1.01 1.95 -13.16
C HIS A 143 0.43 3.32 -13.52
N ARG A 144 0.81 4.33 -12.74
CA ARG A 144 0.49 5.73 -13.01
C ARG A 144 1.08 6.14 -14.37
N PRO A 145 0.26 6.64 -15.30
CA PRO A 145 0.73 7.00 -16.63
C PRO A 145 1.33 8.41 -16.62
N CYS A 146 2.63 8.51 -16.29
CA CYS A 146 3.32 9.80 -16.15
C CYS A 146 3.23 10.66 -17.43
N GLU A 147 3.44 10.05 -18.60
CA GLU A 147 3.46 10.76 -19.89
C GLU A 147 2.09 11.37 -20.23
N SER A 148 1.00 10.63 -20.02
CA SER A 148 -0.35 11.16 -20.26
C SER A 148 -0.74 12.29 -19.30
N LEU A 149 -0.05 12.39 -18.17
CA LEU A 149 -0.24 13.44 -17.16
C LEU A 149 0.69 14.63 -17.36
N ASN A 150 1.48 14.68 -18.44
CA ASN A 150 2.54 15.68 -18.67
C ASN A 150 3.56 15.74 -17.51
N LEU A 151 3.83 14.60 -16.87
CA LEU A 151 4.82 14.48 -15.80
C LEU A 151 6.05 13.72 -16.32
N LYS A 152 7.22 14.07 -15.81
CA LYS A 152 8.46 13.37 -16.13
C LYS A 152 8.55 12.09 -15.30
N LEU A 153 8.73 10.95 -15.98
CA LEU A 153 9.01 9.67 -15.31
C LEU A 153 10.41 9.72 -14.67
N ILE A 154 10.47 9.56 -13.36
CA ILE A 154 11.72 9.51 -12.60
C ILE A 154 12.18 8.06 -12.41
N ARG A 155 11.24 7.18 -12.05
CA ARG A 155 11.50 5.76 -11.84
C ARG A 155 10.37 4.93 -12.45
N PRO A 156 10.68 3.96 -13.33
CA PRO A 156 9.67 3.06 -13.87
C PRO A 156 9.07 2.23 -12.72
N GLY A 157 7.75 1.99 -12.82
CA GLY A 157 7.07 1.04 -11.94
C GLY A 157 7.55 -0.39 -12.20
N ASN A 158 7.32 -1.27 -11.23
CA ASN A 158 7.55 -2.71 -11.36
C ASN A 158 6.34 -3.47 -10.80
N ALA A 159 6.37 -4.80 -10.76
CA ALA A 159 5.26 -5.60 -10.23
C ALA A 159 4.91 -5.27 -8.75
N THR A 160 5.85 -4.72 -7.98
CA THR A 160 5.67 -4.44 -6.55
C THR A 160 5.31 -2.98 -6.23
N THR A 161 5.64 -2.05 -7.12
CA THR A 161 5.59 -0.60 -6.84
C THR A 161 5.18 0.19 -8.07
N ASP A 162 4.47 1.28 -7.83
CA ASP A 162 4.02 2.20 -8.87
C ASP A 162 5.17 3.00 -9.51
N ALA A 163 4.92 3.54 -10.70
CA ALA A 163 5.78 4.51 -11.35
C ALA A 163 5.85 5.83 -10.58
N GLN A 164 7.06 6.38 -10.43
CA GLN A 164 7.28 7.67 -9.77
C GLN A 164 7.42 8.77 -10.83
N CYS A 165 6.56 9.79 -10.73
CA CYS A 165 6.53 10.94 -11.63
C CYS A 165 6.81 12.24 -10.88
N GLU A 166 7.46 13.20 -11.52
CA GLU A 166 7.67 14.57 -11.02
C GLU A 166 7.13 15.59 -12.03
N GLU A 167 6.69 16.75 -11.53
CA GLU A 167 6.29 17.87 -12.38
C GLU A 167 7.50 18.38 -13.17
N GLN A 168 7.30 18.54 -14.47
CA GLN A 168 8.30 19.15 -15.32
C GLN A 168 8.17 20.67 -15.17
N ASP A 169 9.00 21.27 -14.30
CA ASP A 169 9.29 22.69 -14.41
C ASP A 169 9.86 22.87 -15.82
N GLN A 170 9.08 23.47 -16.73
CA GLN A 170 9.63 23.94 -17.99
C GLN A 170 10.73 24.90 -17.59
N ASP A 171 11.98 24.50 -17.80
CA ASP A 171 13.13 25.38 -17.61
C ASP A 171 12.74 26.70 -18.27
N ASN A 172 12.55 27.72 -17.43
CA ASN A 172 12.19 29.06 -17.85
C ASN A 172 13.42 29.65 -18.56
N VAL A 173 13.79 29.08 -19.71
CA VAL A 173 14.83 29.56 -20.61
C VAL A 173 14.38 30.84 -21.28
N VAL A 174 13.08 31.09 -21.31
CA VAL A 174 12.46 32.31 -21.86
C VAL A 174 13.01 33.58 -21.17
N PRO A 175 12.99 33.74 -19.83
CA PRO A 175 13.60 34.90 -19.18
C PRO A 175 15.12 34.97 -19.34
N ILE A 176 15.82 33.85 -19.50
CA ILE A 176 17.27 33.83 -19.78
C ILE A 176 17.55 34.42 -21.16
N ILE A 177 16.81 33.98 -22.19
CA ILE A 177 16.95 34.47 -23.56
C ILE A 177 16.59 35.96 -23.64
N ILE A 178 15.49 36.38 -22.99
CA ILE A 178 15.09 37.80 -22.94
C ILE A 178 16.15 38.64 -22.23
N GLY A 179 16.69 38.15 -21.10
CA GLY A 179 17.76 38.81 -20.35
C GLY A 179 19.02 39.00 -21.20
N CYS A 180 19.47 37.96 -21.90
CA CYS A 180 20.63 38.04 -22.80
C CYS A 180 20.41 39.06 -23.93
N LEU A 181 19.25 39.07 -24.58
CA LEU A 181 18.95 40.03 -25.65
C LEU A 181 18.97 41.49 -25.17
N LEU A 182 18.41 41.77 -24.00
CA LEU A 182 18.42 43.11 -23.41
C LEU A 182 19.85 43.55 -23.05
N THR A 183 20.69 42.65 -22.53
CA THR A 183 22.09 42.99 -22.21
C THR A 183 22.91 43.35 -23.44
N ILE A 184 22.75 42.61 -24.55
CA ILE A 184 23.46 42.88 -25.81
C ILE A 184 23.04 44.24 -26.38
N LEU A 185 21.75 44.58 -26.31
CA LEU A 185 21.23 45.86 -26.78
C LEU A 185 21.79 47.04 -25.97
N VAL A 186 21.87 46.91 -24.64
CA VAL A 186 22.46 47.94 -23.77
C VAL A 186 23.95 48.11 -24.08
N ILE A 187 24.71 47.02 -24.24
CA ILE A 187 26.14 47.07 -24.59
C ILE A 187 26.33 47.77 -25.95
N GLY A 188 25.50 47.45 -26.95
CA GLY A 188 25.53 48.12 -28.25
C GLY A 188 25.31 49.64 -28.14
N ILE A 189 24.32 50.07 -27.35
CA ILE A 189 24.04 51.50 -27.10
C ILE A 189 25.23 52.17 -26.42
N VAL A 190 25.83 51.54 -25.39
CA VAL A 190 27.01 52.07 -24.69
C VAL A 190 28.18 52.24 -25.65
N ILE A 191 28.45 51.26 -26.52
CA ILE A 191 29.52 51.34 -27.52
C ILE A 191 29.27 52.51 -28.48
N VAL A 192 28.04 52.68 -28.97
CA VAL A 192 27.67 53.81 -29.85
C VAL A 192 27.86 55.15 -29.14
N ILE A 193 27.43 55.27 -27.88
CA ILE A 193 27.62 56.49 -27.07
C ILE A 193 29.11 56.79 -26.88
N VAL A 194 29.93 55.78 -26.56
CA VAL A 194 31.38 55.95 -26.41
C VAL A 194 32.01 56.41 -27.72
N ILE A 195 31.64 55.81 -28.85
CA ILE A 195 32.12 56.22 -30.18
C ILE A 195 31.68 57.66 -30.50
N TYR A 196 30.43 58.02 -30.21
CA TYR A 196 29.90 59.36 -30.42
C TYR A 196 30.62 60.41 -29.58
N VAL A 197 30.83 60.14 -28.28
CA VAL A 197 31.56 61.02 -27.36
C VAL A 197 33.04 61.12 -27.78
N LYS A 198 33.67 60.02 -28.20
CA LYS A 198 35.04 60.03 -28.73
C LYS A 198 35.13 60.87 -30.02
N ARG A 199 34.17 60.77 -30.93
CA ARG A 199 34.09 61.61 -32.13
C ARG A 199 33.88 63.10 -31.81
N LYS A 200 33.04 63.41 -30.82
CA LYS A 200 32.80 64.80 -30.38
C LYS A 200 34.02 65.40 -29.67
N THR A 201 34.68 64.63 -28.81
CA THR A 201 35.92 65.05 -28.13
C THR A 201 37.09 65.19 -29.10
N LEU A 202 37.18 64.38 -30.17
CA LEU A 202 38.17 64.57 -31.25
C LEU A 202 37.92 65.83 -32.08
N LYS A 203 36.65 66.23 -32.31
CA LYS A 203 36.32 67.52 -32.95
C LYS A 203 36.65 68.71 -32.04
N VAL A 204 36.47 68.56 -30.73
CA VAL A 204 36.81 69.60 -29.74
C VAL A 204 38.31 69.64 -29.43
N TYR A 205 39.07 68.55 -29.63
CA TYR A 205 40.53 68.53 -29.41
C TYR A 205 41.31 69.44 -30.38
N LYS A 206 40.67 69.93 -31.46
CA LYS A 206 41.25 70.97 -32.33
C LYS A 206 41.08 72.39 -31.77
N VAL A 207 40.37 72.59 -30.64
CA VAL A 207 40.24 73.88 -29.95
C VAL A 207 40.23 73.66 -28.42
N SER A 208 41.33 74.04 -27.77
CA SER A 208 41.50 74.28 -26.33
C SER A 208 41.97 73.12 -25.43
N LYS A 209 43.24 73.25 -25.01
CA LYS A 209 43.92 72.57 -23.91
C LYS A 209 43.54 73.27 -22.59
N SER A 210 42.61 72.74 -21.79
CA SER A 210 42.58 72.97 -20.32
C SER A 210 41.51 72.15 -19.58
N ARG A 211 41.94 71.40 -18.55
CA ARG A 211 41.18 70.90 -17.38
C ARG A 211 39.69 70.55 -17.58
N ARG A 212 39.39 69.31 -17.99
CA ARG A 212 38.08 68.66 -17.70
C ARG A 212 38.06 67.13 -17.82
N VAL A 213 39.16 66.46 -17.46
CA VAL A 213 39.26 64.98 -17.52
C VAL A 213 38.79 64.29 -16.22
N PHE A 214 38.68 65.03 -15.11
CA PHE A 214 38.40 64.42 -13.80
C PHE A 214 36.92 64.09 -13.50
N LEU A 215 35.97 64.70 -14.22
CA LEU A 215 34.53 64.51 -13.95
C LEU A 215 33.95 63.28 -14.69
N HIS A 216 34.47 62.98 -15.88
CA HIS A 216 33.99 61.84 -16.69
C HIS A 216 34.47 60.48 -16.14
N GLN A 217 35.62 60.44 -15.49
CA GLN A 217 36.18 59.21 -14.90
C GLN A 217 35.40 58.76 -13.66
N LYS A 218 34.89 59.69 -12.84
CA LYS A 218 34.09 59.37 -11.65
C LYS A 218 32.67 58.89 -11.99
N ILE A 219 32.03 59.45 -13.01
CA ILE A 219 30.69 59.02 -13.45
C ILE A 219 30.74 57.61 -14.05
N PHE A 220 31.80 57.28 -14.79
CA PHE A 220 31.95 55.94 -15.37
C PHE A 220 32.14 54.85 -14.31
N ILE A 221 32.89 55.13 -13.25
CA ILE A 221 33.09 54.21 -12.11
C ILE A 221 31.81 54.03 -11.30
N LEU A 222 31.02 55.08 -11.09
CA LEU A 222 29.74 54.99 -10.37
C LEU A 222 28.69 54.19 -11.17
N PHE A 223 28.64 54.35 -12.50
CA PHE A 223 27.70 53.60 -13.34
C PHE A 223 28.07 52.12 -13.47
N PHE A 224 29.37 51.81 -13.65
CA PHE A 224 29.85 50.42 -13.64
C PHE A 224 29.73 49.77 -12.26
N GLY A 225 29.96 50.52 -11.18
CA GLY A 225 29.78 50.03 -9.81
C GLY A 225 28.32 49.71 -9.50
N PHE A 226 27.38 50.57 -9.88
CA PHE A 226 25.95 50.31 -9.72
C PHE A 226 25.50 49.11 -10.55
N PHE A 227 25.95 49.02 -11.80
CA PHE A 227 25.63 47.88 -12.66
C PHE A 227 26.23 46.58 -12.10
N TYR A 228 27.47 46.58 -11.62
CA TYR A 228 28.12 45.43 -10.98
C TYR A 228 27.39 44.99 -9.71
N VAL A 229 26.95 45.92 -8.86
CA VAL A 229 26.20 45.60 -7.63
C VAL A 229 24.81 45.04 -7.95
N VAL A 230 24.12 45.58 -8.96
CA VAL A 230 22.81 45.07 -9.39
C VAL A 230 22.94 43.69 -10.04
N PHE A 231 23.96 43.49 -10.87
CA PHE A 231 24.22 42.21 -11.54
C PHE A 231 24.63 41.11 -10.53
N ASN A 232 25.49 41.43 -9.56
CA ASN A 232 25.87 40.49 -8.50
C ASN A 232 24.72 40.26 -7.51
N GLY A 233 23.90 41.27 -7.17
CA GLY A 233 22.73 41.10 -6.31
C GLY A 233 21.60 40.27 -6.95
N LEU A 234 21.49 40.31 -8.28
CA LEU A 234 20.65 39.36 -9.03
C LEU A 234 21.27 37.96 -8.98
N LEU A 235 22.57 37.82 -9.28
CA LEU A 235 23.28 36.54 -9.21
C LEU A 235 23.22 35.92 -7.82
N ASP A 236 23.30 36.68 -6.71
CA ASP A 236 23.19 36.18 -5.33
C ASP A 236 21.79 35.64 -5.00
N LYS A 237 20.73 36.26 -5.54
CA LYS A 237 19.38 35.69 -5.44
C LYS A 237 19.24 34.42 -6.28
N TYR A 238 19.90 34.35 -7.44
CA TYR A 238 19.88 33.16 -8.30
C TYR A 238 20.77 32.03 -7.78
N THR A 239 21.93 32.30 -7.17
CA THR A 239 22.78 31.31 -6.50
C THR A 239 22.13 30.82 -5.20
N CYS A 240 21.45 31.67 -4.43
CA CYS A 240 20.62 31.21 -3.30
C CYS A 240 19.47 30.30 -3.77
N PHE A 241 18.83 30.61 -4.91
CA PHE A 241 17.81 29.73 -5.49
C PHE A 241 18.39 28.39 -5.97
N PHE A 242 19.55 28.41 -6.62
CA PHE A 242 20.28 27.20 -7.03
C PHE A 242 20.79 26.38 -5.83
N LEU A 243 21.33 27.02 -4.79
CA LEU A 243 21.76 26.36 -3.54
C LEU A 243 20.58 25.79 -2.75
N TRP A 244 19.42 26.46 -2.75
CA TRP A 244 18.18 25.92 -2.17
C TRP A 244 17.64 24.72 -2.94
N ARG A 245 17.75 24.72 -4.28
CA ARG A 245 17.42 23.57 -5.16
C ARG A 245 18.38 22.40 -4.96
N PHE A 246 19.70 22.67 -4.84
CA PHE A 246 20.72 21.66 -4.51
C PHE A 246 20.54 21.08 -3.10
N SER A 247 20.20 21.93 -2.11
CA SER A 247 19.93 21.50 -0.73
C SER A 247 18.67 20.65 -0.64
N SER A 248 17.60 21.00 -1.38
CA SER A 248 16.36 20.22 -1.46
C SER A 248 16.54 18.87 -2.17
N GLN A 249 17.43 18.77 -3.16
CA GLN A 249 17.79 17.49 -3.79
C GLN A 249 18.63 16.58 -2.88
N MET A 250 19.53 17.15 -2.07
CA MET A 250 20.32 16.39 -1.08
C MET A 250 19.49 15.96 0.14
N CYS A 251 18.42 16.68 0.50
CA CYS A 251 17.57 16.35 1.66
C CYS A 251 16.67 15.12 1.47
N ASN A 252 16.52 14.60 0.24
CA ASN A 252 15.80 13.34 -0.04
C ASN A 252 16.69 12.09 0.07
N LEU A 253 17.98 12.25 0.37
CA LEU A 253 18.94 11.17 0.58
C LEU A 253 19.44 11.19 2.03
N SER A 254 18.56 10.80 2.96
CA SER A 254 18.83 10.30 4.33
C SER A 254 17.93 10.96 5.39
N PHE A 255 16.75 10.35 5.60
CA PHE A 255 16.00 10.48 6.84
C PHE A 255 16.83 9.85 7.99
N ASN A 256 17.56 10.68 8.76
CA ASN A 256 17.65 10.60 10.23
C ASN A 256 18.72 11.48 10.91
N LYS A 257 19.41 12.41 10.22
CA LYS A 257 20.53 13.11 10.89
C LYS A 257 20.80 14.57 10.53
N VAL A 258 19.78 15.42 10.35
CA VAL A 258 20.03 16.88 10.21
C VAL A 258 18.93 17.72 10.87
N ARG A 259 18.79 17.64 12.19
CA ARG A 259 17.98 18.61 12.98
C ARG A 259 18.79 19.81 13.48
N THR A 260 19.98 20.06 12.95
CA THR A 260 20.94 20.99 13.58
C THR A 260 21.43 22.14 12.69
N LEU A 261 21.00 22.25 11.42
CA LEU A 261 21.53 23.27 10.49
C LEU A 261 20.53 24.31 9.99
N CYS A 262 19.28 24.32 10.47
CA CYS A 262 18.27 25.32 10.08
C CYS A 262 18.22 26.54 11.02
N LYS A 263 19.36 26.99 11.56
CA LYS A 263 19.42 28.16 12.48
C LYS A 263 20.36 29.30 12.07
N MET A 264 20.92 29.29 10.87
CA MET A 264 21.75 30.39 10.37
C MET A 264 21.22 30.92 9.03
N CYS A 265 20.03 31.51 9.06
CA CYS A 265 19.55 32.47 8.05
C CYS A 265 18.50 33.37 8.71
N ILE A 266 18.97 34.30 9.55
CA ILE A 266 18.33 35.60 9.84
C ILE A 266 19.40 36.65 9.57
#